data_AF-A0A955DT45-F1
#
_entry.id   AF-A0A955DT45-F1
#
_cell.length_a   1.000
_cell.length_b   1.000
_cell.length_c   1.000
_cell.angle_alpha   90.00
_cell.angle_beta   90.00
_cell.angle_gamma   90.00
#
_symmetry.space_group_name_H-M   'P 1'
#
loop_
_entity.id
_entity.type
_entity.pdbx_description
1 polymer ?
#
loop_
_entity_poly.entity_id
_entity_poly.type
_entity_poly.pdbx_seq_one_letter_code
_entity_poly.pdbx_strand_id
1 'polypeptide(L)'
;SRPAMETLVVIGYRQPVTRAEIEDIRRVDTGAVLRTLLDRNLVRIVGRKDVPGRPVLYGTTREFLEMFGFQSLRDLPTLKEIKDVAAEMGAGLDLPDDLLDPSAADAADGSDLPAEDALASEPASQTPDPLDEQPGISENDGPDEDADDEDADDEDSDEDAADDPDGDPEDVDDSDDPEADLEDEDA
;
A
#
# COMPACT_ATOMS: atom_id res chain seq x y z
N SER A 1 -2.92 15.42 -7.99
CA SER A 1 -1.75 16.15 -7.45
C SER A 1 -0.49 15.54 -8.05
N ARG A 2 0.58 16.33 -8.23
CA ARG A 2 1.84 15.87 -8.85
C ARG A 2 2.48 14.67 -8.10
N PRO A 3 2.56 14.65 -6.75
CA PRO A 3 3.14 13.52 -6.01
C PRO A 3 2.41 12.20 -6.23
N ALA A 4 1.07 12.24 -6.34
CA ALA A 4 0.26 11.06 -6.58
C ALA A 4 0.50 10.45 -7.95
N MET A 5 0.65 11.29 -8.97
CA MET A 5 0.94 10.85 -10.33
C MET A 5 2.33 10.20 -10.42
N GLU A 6 3.34 10.85 -9.83
CA GLU A 6 4.70 10.29 -9.79
C GLU A 6 4.74 8.94 -9.07
N THR A 7 4.00 8.76 -7.96
CA THR A 7 3.92 7.46 -7.25
C THR A 7 3.20 6.41 -8.08
N LEU A 8 2.10 6.79 -8.74
CA LEU A 8 1.35 5.89 -9.60
C LEU A 8 2.17 5.41 -10.78
N VAL A 9 2.98 6.29 -11.38
CA VAL A 9 3.92 5.94 -12.46
C VAL A 9 4.95 4.92 -11.98
N VAL A 10 5.55 5.12 -10.79
CA VAL A 10 6.50 4.13 -10.23
C VAL A 10 5.84 2.75 -10.11
N ILE A 11 4.60 2.68 -9.60
CA ILE A 11 3.87 1.42 -9.46
C ILE A 11 3.60 0.80 -10.84
N GLY A 12 3.17 1.59 -11.82
CA GLY A 12 2.88 1.13 -13.18
C GLY A 12 4.07 0.43 -13.86
N TYR A 13 5.29 0.96 -13.68
CA TYR A 13 6.50 0.43 -14.32
C TYR A 13 7.28 -0.60 -13.47
N ARG A 14 7.04 -0.68 -12.15
CA ARG A 14 7.83 -1.54 -11.24
C ARG A 14 7.01 -2.61 -10.53
N GLN A 15 5.70 -2.70 -10.78
CA GLN A 15 4.88 -3.75 -10.17
C GLN A 15 5.37 -5.17 -10.50
N PRO A 16 5.26 -6.13 -9.56
CA PRO A 16 4.77 -5.96 -8.19
C PRO A 16 5.80 -5.29 -7.28
N VAL A 17 5.42 -4.23 -6.55
CA VAL A 17 6.36 -3.39 -5.77
C VAL A 17 5.86 -3.14 -4.33
N THR A 18 6.78 -3.04 -3.37
CA THR A 18 6.48 -2.73 -1.96
C THR A 18 6.49 -1.22 -1.67
N ARG A 19 5.85 -0.79 -0.58
CA ARG A 19 5.90 0.61 -0.13
C ARG A 19 7.34 1.11 0.04
N ALA A 20 8.21 0.31 0.66
CA ALA A 20 9.60 0.69 0.90
C ALA A 20 10.38 0.90 -0.40
N GLU A 21 10.18 0.04 -1.42
CA GLU A 21 10.82 0.19 -2.73
C GLU A 21 10.32 1.45 -3.46
N ILE A 22 9.04 1.80 -3.31
CA ILE A 22 8.50 3.07 -3.86
C ILE A 22 9.16 4.27 -3.19
N GLU A 23 9.25 4.25 -1.85
CA GLU A 23 9.83 5.35 -1.06
C GLU A 23 11.32 5.52 -1.33
N ASP A 24 12.06 4.44 -1.57
CA ASP A 24 13.48 4.50 -1.96
C ASP A 24 13.68 5.18 -3.32
N ILE A 25 12.84 4.86 -4.31
CA ILE A 25 12.86 5.51 -5.64
C ILE A 25 12.46 6.98 -5.52
N ARG A 26 11.43 7.28 -4.71
CA ARG A 26 10.85 8.62 -4.59
C ARG A 26 11.58 9.53 -3.60
N ARG A 27 12.40 8.95 -2.72
CA ARG A 27 13.10 9.62 -1.62
C ARG A 27 12.19 10.39 -0.64
N VAL A 28 10.89 10.09 -0.63
CA VAL A 28 9.88 10.75 0.22
C VAL A 28 8.85 9.74 0.71
N ASP A 29 8.17 10.01 1.83
CA ASP A 29 7.07 9.18 2.33
C ASP A 29 5.91 9.14 1.34
N THR A 30 5.37 7.93 1.10
CA THR A 30 4.25 7.73 0.17
C THR A 30 3.01 7.14 0.82
N GLY A 31 2.94 7.09 2.15
CA GLY A 31 1.85 6.43 2.88
C GLY A 31 0.47 7.03 2.60
N ALA A 32 0.33 8.35 2.72
CA ALA A 32 -0.94 9.05 2.45
C ALA A 32 -1.35 8.98 0.98
N VAL A 33 -0.36 9.02 0.08
CA VAL A 33 -0.57 8.92 -1.37
C VAL A 33 -1.05 7.53 -1.74
N LEU A 34 -0.40 6.48 -1.25
CA LEU A 34 -0.80 5.09 -1.47
C LEU A 34 -2.23 4.83 -0.99
N ARG A 35 -2.58 5.33 0.20
CA ARG A 35 -3.96 5.25 0.70
C ARG A 35 -4.95 5.88 -0.27
N THR A 36 -4.66 7.10 -0.72
CA THR A 36 -5.51 7.81 -1.68
C THR A 36 -5.65 7.06 -3.02
N LEU A 37 -4.58 6.42 -3.49
CA LEU A 37 -4.61 5.64 -4.74
C LEU A 37 -5.39 4.33 -4.61
N LEU A 38 -5.30 3.68 -3.44
CA LEU A 38 -6.10 2.50 -3.10
C LEU A 38 -7.59 2.86 -3.01
N ASP A 39 -7.94 3.94 -2.30
CA ASP A 39 -9.33 4.39 -2.14
C ASP A 39 -9.98 4.75 -3.49
N ARG A 40 -9.17 5.17 -4.47
CA ARG A 40 -9.62 5.48 -5.84
C ARG A 40 -9.58 4.27 -6.78
N ASN A 41 -9.25 3.08 -6.28
CA ASN A 41 -9.09 1.86 -7.06
C ASN A 41 -8.11 2.00 -8.23
N LEU A 42 -7.11 2.87 -8.15
CA LEU A 42 -6.06 2.98 -9.18
C LEU A 42 -4.91 2.00 -8.93
N VAL A 43 -4.76 1.56 -7.68
CA VAL A 43 -3.78 0.60 -7.20
C VAL A 43 -4.51 -0.42 -6.35
N ARG A 44 -4.00 -1.65 -6.30
CA ARG A 44 -4.50 -2.74 -5.47
C ARG A 44 -3.35 -3.49 -4.80
N ILE A 45 -3.70 -4.26 -3.77
CA ILE A 45 -2.79 -5.24 -3.18
C ILE A 45 -2.78 -6.48 -4.06
N VAL A 46 -1.58 -6.88 -4.51
CA VAL A 46 -1.39 -8.08 -5.35
C VAL A 46 -0.91 -9.28 -4.54
N GLY A 47 -0.36 -9.06 -3.35
CA GLY A 47 0.13 -10.12 -2.48
C GLY A 47 1.04 -9.58 -1.37
N ARG A 48 1.88 -10.46 -0.82
CA ARG A 48 2.94 -10.13 0.14
C ARG A 48 4.23 -10.80 -0.28
N LYS A 49 5.36 -10.11 -0.12
CA LYS A 49 6.70 -10.65 -0.46
C LYS A 49 7.13 -11.65 0.62
N ASP A 50 7.76 -12.76 0.21
CA ASP A 50 8.21 -13.80 1.15
C ASP A 50 9.61 -13.50 1.72
N VAL A 51 9.67 -12.42 2.50
CA VAL A 51 10.87 -11.94 3.20
C VAL A 51 10.49 -11.55 4.63
N PRO A 52 11.45 -11.40 5.56
CA PRO A 52 11.16 -10.92 6.91
C PRO A 52 10.31 -9.65 6.91
N GLY A 53 9.24 -9.64 7.72
CA GLY A 53 8.25 -8.56 7.76
C GLY A 53 7.10 -8.69 6.75
N ARG A 54 7.20 -9.60 5.77
CA ARG A 54 6.16 -9.93 4.77
C ARG A 54 5.44 -8.69 4.21
N PRO A 55 6.18 -7.74 3.62
CA PRO A 55 5.63 -6.47 3.18
C PRO A 55 4.60 -6.67 2.06
N VAL A 56 3.62 -5.78 2.03
CA VAL A 56 2.54 -5.77 1.04
C VAL A 56 3.10 -5.37 -0.33
N LEU A 57 2.67 -6.10 -1.36
CA LEU A 57 2.97 -5.81 -2.76
C LEU A 57 1.78 -5.08 -3.39
N TYR A 58 2.08 -4.04 -4.14
CA TYR A 58 1.15 -3.18 -4.85
C TYR A 58 1.28 -3.37 -6.37
N GLY A 59 0.17 -3.18 -7.06
CA GLY A 59 0.09 -3.16 -8.52
C GLY A 59 -1.11 -2.34 -8.99
N THR A 60 -1.17 -2.03 -10.28
CA THR A 60 -2.25 -1.27 -10.90
C THR A 60 -3.50 -2.14 -11.12
N THR A 61 -4.60 -1.46 -11.36
CA THR A 61 -5.93 -2.04 -11.59
C THR A 61 -6.37 -1.85 -13.04
N ARG A 62 -7.59 -2.28 -13.35
CA ARG A 62 -8.19 -2.05 -14.66
C ARG A 62 -8.63 -0.60 -14.82
N GLU A 63 -9.11 0.02 -13.75
CA GLU A 63 -9.50 1.43 -13.69
C GLU A 63 -8.31 2.34 -14.02
N PHE A 64 -7.09 1.96 -13.61
CA PHE A 64 -5.88 2.62 -14.07
C PHE A 64 -5.77 2.58 -15.61
N LEU A 65 -5.84 1.39 -16.21
CA LEU A 65 -5.71 1.24 -17.66
C LEU A 65 -6.78 2.05 -18.41
N GLU A 66 -8.03 1.99 -17.94
CA GLU A 66 -9.15 2.72 -18.52
C GLU A 66 -8.97 4.24 -18.43
N MET A 67 -8.48 4.75 -17.29
CA MET A 67 -8.23 6.17 -17.09
C MET A 67 -7.10 6.71 -17.98
N PHE A 68 -6.09 5.90 -18.29
CA PHE A 68 -4.98 6.27 -19.18
C PHE A 68 -5.17 5.85 -20.64
N GLY A 69 -6.25 5.14 -20.96
CA GLY A 69 -6.58 4.69 -22.31
C GLY A 69 -5.73 3.53 -22.82
N PHE A 70 -5.11 2.75 -21.93
CA PHE A 70 -4.35 1.56 -22.28
C PHE A 70 -5.25 0.32 -22.33
N GLN A 71 -4.98 -0.61 -23.25
CA GLN A 71 -5.68 -1.89 -23.27
C GLN A 71 -4.98 -2.91 -22.36
N SER A 72 -3.67 -2.74 -22.20
CA SER A 72 -2.81 -3.60 -21.40
C SER A 72 -1.62 -2.84 -20.84
N LEU A 73 -0.94 -3.44 -19.87
CA LEU A 73 0.31 -2.91 -19.30
C LEU A 73 1.46 -2.84 -20.32
N ARG A 74 1.36 -3.59 -21.42
CA ARG A 74 2.37 -3.58 -22.49
C ARG A 74 2.29 -2.32 -23.35
N ASP A 75 1.16 -1.62 -23.30
CA ASP A 75 0.95 -0.38 -24.04
C ASP A 75 1.52 0.85 -23.31
N LEU A 76 2.11 0.63 -22.12
CA LEU A 76 2.81 1.68 -21.40
C LEU A 76 4.06 2.10 -22.19
N PRO A 77 4.29 3.41 -22.37
CA PRO A 77 5.49 3.92 -23.04
C PRO A 77 6.77 3.32 -22.45
N THR A 78 7.62 2.77 -23.29
CA THR A 78 8.95 2.31 -22.86
C THR A 78 9.80 3.49 -22.39
N LEU A 79 10.81 3.21 -21.56
CA LEU A 79 11.74 4.25 -21.10
C LEU A 79 12.41 4.99 -22.26
N LYS A 80 12.62 4.31 -23.40
CA LYS A 80 13.17 4.91 -24.61
C LYS A 80 12.18 5.89 -25.26
N GLU A 81 10.92 5.50 -25.42
CA GLU A 81 9.88 6.38 -25.96
C GLU A 81 9.63 7.59 -25.06
N ILE A 82 9.73 7.43 -23.74
CA ILE A 82 9.65 8.54 -22.80
C ILE A 82 10.80 9.54 -23.03
N LYS A 83 12.03 9.06 -23.29
CA LYS A 83 13.17 9.94 -23.63
C LYS A 83 12.94 10.70 -24.92
N ASP A 84 12.50 10.00 -25.97
CA ASP A 84 12.28 10.61 -27.29
C ASP A 84 11.18 11.70 -27.20
N VAL A 85 10.06 11.40 -26.55
CA VAL A 85 8.98 12.36 -26.32
C VAL A 85 9.43 13.51 -25.41
N ALA A 86 10.20 13.24 -24.35
CA ALA A 86 10.71 14.28 -23.46
C ALA A 86 11.71 15.20 -24.16
N ALA A 87 12.57 14.64 -25.02
CA ALA A 87 13.49 15.40 -25.86
C ALA A 87 12.75 16.29 -26.86
N GLU A 88 11.69 15.77 -27.50
CA GLU A 88 10.83 16.55 -28.39
C GLU A 88 10.04 17.64 -27.65
N MET A 89 9.61 17.38 -26.42
CA MET A 89 8.91 18.34 -25.56
C MET A 89 9.85 19.31 -24.82
N GLY A 90 11.17 19.21 -25.02
CA GLY A 90 12.16 20.04 -24.32
C GLY A 90 12.26 19.80 -22.81
N ALA A 91 11.69 18.69 -22.32
CA ALA A 91 11.84 18.24 -20.94
C ALA A 91 13.15 17.45 -20.83
N GLY A 92 14.25 18.11 -20.42
CA GLY A 92 15.55 17.48 -20.26
C GLY A 92 15.55 16.41 -19.15
N LEU A 93 15.17 15.17 -19.51
CA LEU A 93 15.28 14.00 -18.63
C LEU A 93 16.65 13.33 -18.86
N ASP A 94 17.62 13.69 -18.03
CA ASP A 94 18.96 13.08 -18.02
C ASP A 94 18.90 11.74 -17.25
N LEU A 95 18.40 10.70 -17.93
CA LEU A 95 18.24 9.34 -17.40
C LEU A 95 19.52 8.53 -17.70
N PRO A 96 20.20 7.95 -16.69
CA PRO A 96 21.46 7.23 -16.87
C PRO A 96 21.29 5.99 -17.77
N ASP A 97 22.31 5.72 -18.59
CA ASP A 97 22.34 4.62 -19.58
C ASP A 97 22.19 3.22 -18.96
N ASP A 98 22.55 3.03 -17.69
CA ASP A 98 22.45 1.73 -16.99
C ASP A 98 21.01 1.17 -16.88
N LEU A 99 19.98 2.02 -17.00
CA LEU A 99 18.57 1.58 -17.00
C LEU A 99 18.05 1.18 -18.40
N LEU A 100 18.90 1.27 -19.43
CA LEU A 100 18.55 1.00 -20.83
C LEU A 100 18.86 -0.43 -21.28
N ASP A 101 19.38 -1.30 -20.40
CA ASP A 101 19.71 -2.67 -20.75
C ASP A 101 18.44 -3.57 -20.75
N PRO A 102 18.00 -4.05 -21.93
CA PRO A 102 16.83 -4.91 -22.01
C PRO A 102 17.09 -6.35 -21.53
N SER A 103 18.34 -6.76 -21.27
CA SER A 103 18.63 -8.13 -20.81
C SER A 103 18.28 -8.37 -19.34
N ALA A 104 18.03 -7.30 -18.56
CA ALA A 104 17.43 -7.45 -17.23
C ALA A 104 15.98 -7.96 -17.27
N ALA A 105 15.28 -7.83 -18.40
CA ALA A 105 13.96 -8.41 -18.61
C ALA A 105 14.00 -9.89 -19.01
N ASP A 106 15.16 -10.40 -19.43
CA ASP A 106 15.37 -11.79 -19.89
C ASP A 106 15.93 -12.71 -18.77
N ALA A 107 16.37 -12.14 -17.64
CA ALA A 107 16.86 -12.89 -16.48
C ALA A 107 15.74 -13.51 -15.60
N ALA A 108 14.48 -13.48 -16.07
CA ALA A 108 13.35 -14.14 -15.44
C ALA A 108 12.84 -15.32 -16.29
N ASP A 109 13.75 -16.06 -16.93
CA ASP A 109 13.47 -17.40 -17.47
C ASP A 109 14.67 -18.33 -17.19
N GLY A 110 14.42 -19.47 -16.53
CA GLY A 110 15.45 -20.45 -16.11
C GLY A 110 15.43 -20.74 -14.60
N SER A 111 14.42 -21.43 -14.09
CA SER A 111 14.46 -22.89 -13.84
C SER A 111 15.46 -23.32 -12.75
N ASP A 112 14.94 -23.72 -11.58
CA ASP A 112 15.25 -24.98 -10.86
C ASP A 112 14.87 -24.86 -9.37
N LEU A 113 13.75 -25.47 -8.95
CA LEU A 113 13.61 -26.21 -7.69
C LEU A 113 12.47 -27.24 -7.85
N PRO A 114 12.61 -28.44 -7.26
CA PRO A 114 12.23 -29.69 -7.88
C PRO A 114 10.75 -30.06 -7.70
N ALA A 115 10.24 -30.76 -8.71
CA ALA A 115 9.03 -31.57 -8.60
C ALA A 115 9.35 -32.81 -7.75
N GLU A 116 8.93 -32.81 -6.49
CA GLU A 116 8.76 -34.04 -5.73
C GLU A 116 7.28 -34.45 -5.74
N ASP A 117 7.08 -35.55 -6.45
CA ASP A 117 5.91 -36.41 -6.49
C ASP A 117 5.53 -36.90 -5.08
N ALA A 118 4.28 -36.64 -4.66
CA ALA A 118 3.59 -37.46 -3.66
C ALA A 118 2.07 -37.22 -3.69
N LEU A 119 1.43 -37.94 -4.61
CA LEU A 119 0.26 -38.81 -4.35
C LEU A 119 -1.10 -38.22 -3.89
N ALA A 120 -2.06 -38.50 -4.77
CA ALA A 120 -3.44 -38.94 -4.51
C ALA A 120 -4.53 -37.88 -4.31
N SER A 121 -5.33 -37.67 -5.35
CA SER A 121 -6.78 -37.98 -5.32
C SER A 121 -7.34 -38.00 -6.76
N GLU A 122 -7.90 -39.14 -7.16
CA GLU A 122 -8.60 -39.38 -8.42
C GLU A 122 -9.83 -38.45 -8.59
N PRO A 123 -10.16 -38.00 -9.82
CA PRO A 123 -11.46 -37.40 -10.13
C PRO A 123 -12.36 -38.43 -10.82
N ALA A 124 -13.28 -39.05 -10.08
CA ALA A 124 -14.35 -39.85 -10.67
C ALA A 124 -15.57 -38.95 -10.94
N SER A 125 -15.66 -38.45 -12.17
CA SER A 125 -16.91 -37.95 -12.76
C SER A 125 -17.61 -39.10 -13.47
N GLN A 126 -18.75 -39.56 -12.96
CA GLN A 126 -19.77 -40.22 -13.79
C GLN A 126 -21.17 -39.91 -13.28
N THR A 127 -21.97 -39.39 -14.19
CA THR A 127 -23.40 -39.03 -14.13
C THR A 127 -24.32 -40.26 -13.96
N PRO A 128 -25.61 -40.04 -13.67
CA PRO A 128 -26.45 -40.90 -12.83
C PRO A 128 -27.22 -41.96 -13.61
N ASP A 129 -27.76 -42.95 -12.89
CA ASP A 129 -28.97 -43.67 -13.32
C ASP A 129 -29.84 -44.02 -12.08
N PRO A 130 -31.17 -44.01 -12.22
CA PRO A 130 -32.14 -44.01 -11.12
C PRO A 130 -32.55 -45.45 -10.74
N LEU A 131 -33.26 -45.58 -9.62
CA LEU A 131 -34.18 -46.65 -9.17
C LEU A 131 -34.06 -46.71 -7.63
N ASP A 132 -35.01 -46.09 -6.92
CA ASP A 132 -36.17 -46.76 -6.32
C ASP A 132 -35.84 -47.31 -4.93
N GLU A 133 -36.23 -46.54 -3.90
CA GLU A 133 -36.82 -47.00 -2.62
C GLU A 133 -36.68 -45.90 -1.54
N GLN A 134 -37.78 -45.19 -1.28
CA GLN A 134 -38.16 -44.86 0.10
C GLN A 134 -38.93 -46.07 0.66
N PRO A 135 -39.04 -46.34 1.98
CA PRO A 135 -39.05 -45.34 3.07
C PRO A 135 -38.33 -45.76 4.37
N GLY A 136 -38.09 -44.80 5.26
CA GLY A 136 -37.51 -45.09 6.58
C GLY A 136 -37.48 -43.88 7.50
N ILE A 137 -38.65 -43.53 8.01
CA ILE A 137 -38.86 -42.65 9.16
C ILE A 137 -37.87 -42.94 10.30
N SER A 138 -37.20 -41.90 10.81
CA SER A 138 -36.94 -41.81 12.24
C SER A 138 -36.91 -40.34 12.61
N GLU A 139 -38.03 -39.91 13.19
CA GLU A 139 -38.11 -38.78 14.11
C GLU A 139 -36.94 -38.86 15.10
N ASN A 140 -36.27 -37.73 15.31
CA ASN A 140 -35.87 -37.40 16.66
C ASN A 140 -36.22 -35.94 16.92
N ASP A 141 -37.29 -35.82 17.69
CA ASP A 141 -37.76 -34.71 18.49
C ASP A 141 -36.64 -34.09 19.35
N GLY A 142 -36.79 -32.81 19.70
CA GLY A 142 -35.82 -31.99 20.45
C GLY A 142 -35.62 -32.39 21.93
N PRO A 143 -35.15 -31.48 22.80
CA PRO A 143 -35.85 -30.22 23.04
C PRO A 143 -34.98 -28.95 23.19
N ASP A 144 -35.67 -27.80 23.10
CA ASP A 144 -35.38 -26.52 23.75
C ASP A 144 -34.91 -26.67 25.21
N GLU A 145 -34.08 -25.73 25.68
CA GLU A 145 -33.76 -25.32 27.07
C GLU A 145 -32.45 -24.47 26.97
N ASP A 146 -32.26 -23.24 27.45
CA ASP A 146 -33.05 -22.33 28.26
C ASP A 146 -32.54 -20.89 28.04
N ALA A 147 -33.44 -19.93 28.20
CA ALA A 147 -33.11 -18.55 28.51
C ALA A 147 -33.05 -18.41 30.04
N ASP A 148 -31.94 -17.89 30.56
CA ASP A 148 -31.80 -17.24 31.88
C ASP A 148 -30.65 -16.23 31.69
N ASP A 149 -30.82 -14.90 31.69
CA ASP A 149 -31.39 -13.99 32.70
C ASP A 149 -30.39 -13.63 33.82
N GLU A 150 -30.17 -12.31 33.95
CA GLU A 150 -29.70 -11.52 35.11
C GLU A 150 -28.25 -11.61 35.63
N ASP A 151 -27.55 -10.47 35.53
CA ASP A 151 -26.94 -9.72 36.66
C ASP A 151 -26.34 -8.42 36.05
N ALA A 152 -26.98 -7.24 36.16
CA ALA A 152 -27.11 -6.37 37.33
C ALA A 152 -25.77 -5.75 37.78
N ASP A 153 -25.65 -4.46 37.48
CA ASP A 153 -25.04 -3.37 38.27
C ASP A 153 -23.74 -3.63 39.04
N ASP A 154 -22.66 -2.95 38.62
CA ASP A 154 -21.68 -2.42 39.58
C ASP A 154 -21.48 -0.93 39.31
N GLU A 155 -22.01 -0.15 40.25
CA GLU A 155 -21.92 1.30 40.37
C GLU A 155 -20.53 1.73 40.85
N ASP A 156 -20.15 2.93 40.41
CA ASP A 156 -19.37 3.93 41.13
C ASP A 156 -17.98 3.56 41.71
N SER A 157 -16.98 4.16 41.08
CA SER A 157 -15.82 4.69 41.81
C SER A 157 -15.57 6.12 41.32
N ASP A 158 -16.35 7.03 41.90
CA ASP A 158 -16.02 8.45 42.01
C ASP A 158 -14.69 8.67 42.77
N GLU A 159 -14.16 9.88 42.64
CA GLU A 159 -13.05 10.50 43.38
C GLU A 159 -11.64 10.31 42.78
N ASP A 160 -11.22 11.27 41.96
CA ASP A 160 -10.41 12.35 42.56
C ASP A 160 -10.61 13.68 41.81
N ALA A 161 -10.89 14.70 42.61
CA ALA A 161 -11.22 16.04 42.20
C ALA A 161 -9.96 16.93 42.26
N ALA A 162 -10.04 18.07 41.56
CA ALA A 162 -9.25 19.28 41.80
C ALA A 162 -7.75 19.16 41.40
N ASP A 163 -7.03 20.15 40.89
CA ASP A 163 -7.23 21.57 40.61
C ASP A 163 -5.84 22.02 40.14
N ASP A 164 -5.70 22.56 38.92
CA ASP A 164 -4.58 23.46 38.60
C ASP A 164 -4.97 24.36 37.42
N PRO A 165 -5.63 25.49 37.69
CA PRO A 165 -5.68 26.61 36.77
C PRO A 165 -4.44 27.50 36.95
N ASP A 166 -4.04 28.14 35.85
CA ASP A 166 -3.12 29.28 35.78
C ASP A 166 -1.60 29.01 35.83
N GLY A 167 -1.00 29.06 34.63
CA GLY A 167 0.45 29.09 34.42
C GLY A 167 0.85 29.90 33.19
N ASP A 168 0.40 31.16 33.11
CA ASP A 168 1.01 32.25 32.33
C ASP A 168 0.87 33.51 33.20
N PRO A 169 1.85 34.44 33.34
CA PRO A 169 2.87 34.84 32.37
C PRO A 169 4.27 35.02 33.00
N GLU A 170 5.28 35.37 32.21
CA GLU A 170 6.25 36.44 32.54
C GLU A 170 7.10 36.73 31.29
N ASP A 171 6.93 37.95 30.76
CA ASP A 171 7.77 38.60 29.78
C ASP A 171 9.25 38.60 30.20
N VAL A 172 10.14 38.19 29.29
CA VAL A 172 11.56 38.53 29.38
C VAL A 172 11.85 39.57 28.32
N ASP A 173 11.58 40.82 28.68
CA ASP A 173 12.10 42.02 28.03
C ASP A 173 13.59 42.12 28.38
N ASP A 174 14.46 41.71 27.46
CA ASP A 174 15.89 42.03 27.50
C ASP A 174 16.14 43.17 26.50
N SER A 175 15.60 44.33 26.87
CA SER A 175 16.01 45.62 26.34
C SER A 175 17.13 46.15 27.23
N ASP A 176 18.39 45.88 26.90
CA ASP A 176 19.52 46.71 27.38
C ASP A 176 20.51 46.96 26.23
N ASP A 177 20.19 48.04 25.52
CA ASP A 177 21.13 48.90 24.81
C ASP A 177 22.14 49.50 25.80
N PRO A 178 23.43 49.57 25.43
CA PRO A 178 23.97 50.92 25.38
C PRO A 178 24.78 51.21 24.11
N GLU A 179 24.32 52.24 23.40
CA GLU A 179 25.12 53.11 22.56
C GLU A 179 26.43 53.57 23.22
N ALA A 180 27.52 53.53 22.45
CA ALA A 180 28.61 54.50 22.48
C ALA A 180 29.42 54.30 21.17
N ASP A 181 29.16 55.08 20.13
CA ASP A 181 29.72 56.41 19.84
C ASP A 181 31.26 56.48 19.76
N LEU A 182 31.73 57.43 18.95
CA LEU A 182 33.11 57.87 18.66
C LEU A 182 33.72 57.25 17.39
N GLU A 183 33.54 57.87 16.21
CA GLU A 183 34.19 59.11 15.70
C GLU A 183 35.66 58.91 15.24
N ASP A 184 35.90 59.39 14.00
CA ASP A 184 37.16 59.88 13.42
C ASP A 184 38.32 58.90 13.19
N GLU A 185 39.24 59.03 12.23
CA GLU A 185 39.51 59.90 11.07
C GLU A 185 40.62 59.16 10.29
N ASP A 186 40.79 59.50 9.01
CA ASP A 186 42.03 59.40 8.19
C ASP A 186 42.79 58.07 8.03
N ALA A 187 42.80 57.55 6.80
CA ALA A 187 43.92 57.70 5.84
C ALA A 187 43.71 56.90 4.55
#